data_AF-A0A0A9Z2L8-F1
#
_entry.id   AF-A0A0A9Z2L8-F1
#
_cell.length_a   1.000
_cell.length_b   1.000
_cell.length_c   1.000
_cell.angle_alpha   90.00
_cell.angle_beta   90.00
_cell.angle_gamma   90.00
#
_symmetry.space_group_name_H-M   'P 1'
#
loop_
_entity.id
_entity.type
_entity.pdbx_description
1 polymer ?
#
loop_
_entity_poly.entity_id
_entity_poly.type
_entity_poly.pdbx_seq_one_letter_code
_entity_poly.pdbx_strand_id
1 'polypeptide(L)'
;IWFHRLESGFRVKGIQDDTDQYDIVVSTLDNSVLTHVSDLLANPPTANKYTALKTRLIEAFVDSEDKQLQRLLKETVLGDRRPTHLLREMKELAGSKVSDDLLKSLWLQQMPSNVRTVLAVSGDQSLNALSVLADKILEICPTKNVCETTSNTFINPENPVYDTLLQKIETLSKQVEALSRGRSEYPSRTRTRSKSRNHDHSRTSSLDRNKTSKVAAGTWKCRFHFKFGKNPFRCESPCSYRNQKNENKSEN
;
A
#
# COMPACT_ATOMS: atom_id res chain seq x y z
N ILE A 1 -21.62 27.50 3.55
CA ILE A 1 -22.79 26.63 3.28
C ILE A 1 -23.67 26.43 4.52
N TRP A 2 -23.12 26.01 5.67
CA TRP A 2 -23.91 25.73 6.89
C TRP A 2 -24.80 26.90 7.36
N PHE A 3 -24.22 28.09 7.59
CA PHE A 3 -24.99 29.28 7.96
C PHE A 3 -26.08 29.64 6.95
N HIS A 4 -25.84 29.44 5.65
CA HIS A 4 -26.83 29.74 4.63
C HIS A 4 -28.07 28.84 4.73
N ARG A 5 -27.87 27.55 5.04
CA ARG A 5 -28.98 26.62 5.32
C ARG A 5 -29.74 27.03 6.57
N LEU A 6 -29.02 27.40 7.63
CA LEU A 6 -29.59 27.79 8.92
C LEU A 6 -30.44 29.07 8.79
N GLU A 7 -29.91 30.11 8.13
CA GLU A 7 -30.60 31.36 7.84
C GLU A 7 -31.80 31.18 6.92
N SER A 8 -31.72 30.24 5.97
CA SER A 8 -32.91 29.87 5.18
C SER A 8 -34.00 29.27 6.07
N GLY A 9 -33.63 28.48 7.07
CA GLY A 9 -34.56 27.94 8.06
C GLY A 9 -35.22 29.04 8.92
N PHE A 10 -34.45 30.05 9.32
CA PHE A 10 -34.98 31.24 10.01
C PHE A 10 -36.00 31.98 9.17
N ARG A 11 -35.68 32.24 7.90
CA ARG A 11 -36.60 32.91 6.96
C ARG A 11 -37.90 32.15 6.79
N VAL A 12 -37.85 30.83 6.63
CA VAL A 12 -39.05 29.98 6.47
C VAL A 12 -39.92 30.00 7.73
N LYS A 13 -39.31 30.08 8.92
CA LYS A 13 -40.01 30.10 10.21
C LYS A 13 -40.38 31.50 10.70
N GLY A 14 -40.05 32.55 9.96
CA GLY A 14 -40.30 33.94 10.36
C GLY A 14 -39.48 34.43 11.56
N ILE A 15 -38.35 33.78 11.86
CA ILE A 15 -37.50 34.14 13.01
C ILE A 15 -36.60 35.30 12.62
N GLN A 16 -36.93 36.50 13.11
CA GLN A 16 -36.16 37.72 12.86
C GLN A 16 -35.43 38.25 14.11
N ASP A 17 -35.82 37.81 15.31
CA ASP A 17 -35.20 38.28 16.53
C ASP A 17 -33.80 37.66 16.72
N ASP A 18 -32.81 38.51 17.00
CA ASP A 18 -31.40 38.13 17.14
C ASP A 18 -31.19 37.18 18.33
N THR A 19 -32.00 37.32 19.38
CA THR A 19 -31.94 36.43 20.55
C THR A 19 -32.45 35.03 20.21
N ASP A 20 -33.59 34.92 19.53
CA ASP A 20 -34.13 33.62 19.09
C ASP A 20 -33.16 32.91 18.12
N GLN A 21 -32.54 33.68 17.21
CA GLN A 21 -31.53 33.14 16.30
C GLN A 21 -30.31 32.62 17.06
N TYR A 22 -29.83 33.36 18.06
CA TYR A 22 -28.72 32.93 18.91
C TYR A 22 -29.06 31.64 19.67
N ASP A 23 -30.21 31.56 20.34
CA ASP A 23 -30.61 30.40 21.13
C ASP A 23 -30.78 29.13 20.27
N ILE A 24 -31.33 29.29 19.07
CA ILE A 24 -31.43 28.18 18.10
C ILE A 24 -30.05 27.74 17.60
N VAL A 25 -29.13 28.68 17.35
CA VAL A 25 -27.77 28.32 16.94
C VAL A 25 -27.06 27.59 18.08
N VAL A 26 -27.09 28.10 19.30
CA VAL A 26 -26.45 27.46 20.45
C VAL A 26 -27.00 26.06 20.70
N SER A 27 -28.31 25.86 20.57
CA SER A 27 -28.94 24.54 20.72
C SER A 27 -28.68 23.55 19.58
N THR A 28 -28.23 24.02 18.41
CA THR A 28 -27.93 23.18 17.26
C THR A 28 -26.45 22.83 17.10
N LEU A 29 -25.56 23.52 17.82
CA LEU A 29 -24.12 23.29 17.78
C LEU A 29 -23.70 22.12 18.67
N ASP A 30 -22.72 21.34 18.20
CA ASP A 30 -22.10 20.28 18.98
C ASP A 30 -21.22 20.84 20.10
N ASN A 31 -21.04 20.09 21.18
CA ASN A 31 -20.20 20.49 22.33
C ASN A 31 -18.75 20.84 21.93
N SER A 32 -18.20 20.15 20.93
CA SER A 32 -16.86 20.45 20.40
C SER A 32 -16.79 21.87 19.82
N VAL A 33 -17.85 22.31 19.13
CA VAL A 33 -17.94 23.64 18.54
C VAL A 33 -18.25 24.69 19.60
N LEU A 34 -19.13 24.38 20.55
CA LEU A 34 -19.46 25.27 21.68
C LEU A 34 -18.23 25.61 22.53
N THR A 35 -17.26 24.70 22.63
CA THR A 35 -16.00 24.95 23.35
C THR A 35 -15.20 26.10 22.73
N HIS A 36 -15.30 26.33 21.41
CA HIS A 36 -14.63 27.44 20.74
C HIS A 36 -15.31 28.80 20.93
N VAL A 37 -16.55 28.82 21.42
CA VAL A 37 -17.35 30.04 21.65
C VAL A 37 -17.83 30.17 23.10
N SER A 38 -17.17 29.48 24.02
CA SER A 38 -17.57 29.44 25.44
C SER A 38 -17.55 30.82 26.10
N ASP A 39 -16.68 31.71 25.63
CA ASP A 39 -16.59 33.11 26.06
C ASP A 39 -17.88 33.88 25.73
N LEU A 40 -18.43 33.68 24.54
CA LEU A 40 -19.68 34.28 24.09
C LEU A 40 -20.93 33.66 24.76
N LEU A 41 -20.82 32.43 25.26
CA LEU A 41 -21.87 31.81 26.09
C LEU A 41 -21.85 32.33 27.52
N ALA A 42 -20.65 32.51 28.10
CA ALA A 42 -20.48 32.99 29.46
C ALA A 42 -20.81 34.48 29.59
N ASN A 43 -20.42 35.29 28.59
CA ASN A 43 -20.67 36.73 28.56
C ASN A 43 -21.28 37.12 27.20
N PRO A 44 -22.59 36.91 27.01
CA PRO A 44 -23.25 37.25 25.75
C PRO A 44 -23.28 38.77 25.54
N PRO A 45 -22.99 39.27 24.32
CA PRO A 45 -23.13 40.68 23.98
C PRO A 45 -24.56 41.19 24.21
N THR A 46 -24.70 42.48 24.55
CA THR A 46 -26.01 43.11 24.78
C THR A 46 -26.81 43.35 23.49
N ALA A 47 -26.14 43.44 22.34
CA ALA A 47 -26.74 43.57 21.02
C ALA A 47 -25.97 42.73 19.99
N ASN A 48 -26.65 42.28 18.94
CA ASN A 48 -26.07 41.51 17.82
C ASN A 48 -25.40 40.19 18.26
N LYS A 49 -26.04 39.43 19.16
CA LYS A 49 -25.55 38.15 19.69
C LYS A 49 -25.35 37.13 18.57
N TYR A 50 -26.33 36.98 17.68
CA TYR A 50 -26.22 36.04 16.56
C TYR A 50 -25.09 36.45 15.62
N THR A 51 -24.97 37.75 15.33
CA THR A 51 -23.91 38.25 14.45
C THR A 51 -22.52 38.04 15.06
N ALA A 52 -22.33 38.34 16.35
CA ALA A 52 -21.06 38.10 17.04
C ALA A 52 -20.68 36.61 17.07
N LEU A 53 -21.64 35.74 17.38
CA LEU A 53 -21.46 34.29 17.37
C LEU A 53 -21.10 33.78 15.98
N LYS A 54 -21.82 34.22 14.95
CA LYS A 54 -21.56 33.86 13.56
C LYS A 54 -20.16 34.27 13.13
N THR A 55 -19.74 35.50 13.41
CA THR A 55 -18.40 35.99 13.07
C THR A 55 -17.32 35.16 13.74
N ARG A 56 -17.44 34.88 15.05
CA ARG A 56 -16.47 34.03 15.76
C ARG A 56 -16.38 32.62 15.22
N LEU A 57 -17.51 32.00 14.90
CA LEU A 57 -17.51 30.65 14.31
C LEU A 57 -16.89 30.64 12.92
N ILE A 58 -17.11 31.69 12.13
CA ILE A 58 -16.44 31.83 10.83
C ILE A 58 -14.92 31.97 11.04
N GLU A 59 -14.47 32.85 11.93
CA GLU A 59 -13.04 33.03 12.22
C GLU A 59 -12.36 31.77 12.77
N ALA A 60 -13.05 31.01 13.61
CA ALA A 60 -12.50 29.82 14.27
C ALA A 60 -12.38 28.62 13.33
N PHE A 61 -13.33 28.45 12.40
CA PHE A 61 -13.44 27.23 11.58
C PHE A 61 -13.14 27.44 10.09
N VAL A 62 -13.13 28.67 9.59
CA VAL A 62 -12.65 28.95 8.24
C VAL A 62 -11.14 28.98 8.27
N ASP A 63 -10.51 28.23 7.37
CA ASP A 63 -9.07 28.26 7.20
C ASP A 63 -8.60 29.69 6.88
N SER A 64 -7.45 30.08 7.43
CA SER A 64 -6.85 31.36 7.10
C SER A 64 -6.60 31.46 5.59
N GLU A 65 -6.60 32.69 5.10
CA GLU A 65 -6.46 32.98 3.67
C GLU A 65 -5.23 32.32 3.05
N ASP A 66 -4.10 32.40 3.76
CA ASP A 66 -2.84 31.77 3.36
C ASP A 66 -2.95 30.25 3.31
N LYS A 67 -3.68 29.63 4.25
CA LYS A 67 -3.89 28.18 4.24
C LYS A 67 -4.74 27.76 3.03
N GLN A 68 -5.78 28.52 2.69
CA GLN A 68 -6.59 28.25 1.49
C GLN A 68 -5.75 28.33 0.21
N LEU A 69 -4.91 29.36 0.09
CA LEU A 69 -3.98 29.50 -1.04
C LEU A 69 -2.94 28.37 -1.08
N GLN A 70 -2.36 28.01 0.07
CA GLN A 70 -1.42 26.90 0.16
C GLN A 70 -2.08 25.58 -0.25
N ARG A 71 -3.32 25.31 0.18
CA ARG A 71 -4.07 24.14 -0.27
C ARG A 71 -4.31 24.18 -1.78
N LEU A 72 -4.72 25.32 -2.32
CA LEU A 72 -4.91 25.50 -3.76
C LEU A 72 -3.63 25.15 -4.55
N LEU A 73 -2.45 25.52 -4.05
CA LEU A 73 -1.18 25.30 -4.76
C LEU A 73 -0.57 23.91 -4.52
N LYS A 74 -0.77 23.31 -3.35
CA LYS A 74 -0.07 22.08 -2.94
C LYS A 74 -0.96 20.83 -2.91
N GLU A 75 -2.24 20.96 -2.61
CA GLU A 75 -3.12 19.83 -2.28
C GLU A 75 -4.15 19.52 -3.38
N THR A 76 -4.28 20.36 -4.40
CA THR A 76 -5.28 20.21 -5.47
C THR A 76 -4.83 19.26 -6.58
N VAL A 77 -4.67 17.97 -6.25
CA VAL A 77 -4.36 16.95 -7.27
C VAL A 77 -5.66 16.38 -7.86
N LEU A 78 -5.69 16.18 -9.19
CA LEU A 78 -6.84 15.58 -9.87
C LEU A 78 -7.18 14.18 -9.32
N GLY A 79 -6.18 13.30 -9.18
CA GLY A 79 -6.38 11.92 -8.72
C GLY A 79 -7.41 11.19 -9.59
N ASP A 80 -8.34 10.48 -8.94
CA ASP A 80 -9.47 9.82 -9.62
C ASP A 80 -10.72 10.72 -9.74
N ARG A 81 -10.60 12.02 -9.45
CA ARG A 81 -11.73 12.95 -9.46
C ARG A 81 -12.01 13.48 -10.87
N ARG A 82 -13.28 13.85 -11.11
CA ARG A 82 -13.67 14.54 -12.35
C ARG A 82 -13.04 15.94 -12.41
N PRO A 83 -12.44 16.34 -13.54
CA PRO A 83 -11.93 17.70 -13.77
C PRO A 83 -12.91 18.83 -13.44
N THR A 84 -14.21 18.63 -13.66
CA THR A 84 -15.28 19.56 -13.25
C THR A 84 -15.35 19.76 -11.73
N HIS A 85 -15.25 18.68 -10.97
CA HIS A 85 -15.25 18.74 -9.50
C HIS A 85 -14.00 19.43 -8.98
N LEU A 86 -12.83 19.10 -9.53
CA LEU A 86 -11.58 19.78 -9.20
C LEU A 86 -11.68 21.28 -9.46
N LEU A 87 -12.25 21.69 -10.61
CA LEU A 87 -12.41 23.11 -10.92
C LEU A 87 -13.28 23.83 -9.89
N ARG A 88 -14.39 23.22 -9.47
CA ARG A 88 -15.28 23.81 -8.46
C ARG A 88 -14.57 23.99 -7.12
N GLU A 89 -13.83 22.97 -6.68
CA GLU A 89 -13.04 23.04 -5.45
C GLU A 89 -11.97 24.14 -5.55
N MET A 90 -11.25 24.21 -6.67
CA MET A 90 -10.25 25.27 -6.90
C MET A 90 -10.87 26.67 -6.90
N LYS A 91 -12.08 26.84 -7.47
CA LYS A 91 -12.83 28.11 -7.41
C LYS A 91 -13.25 28.47 -5.98
N GLU A 92 -13.71 27.50 -5.20
CA GLU A 92 -14.09 27.70 -3.81
C GLU A 92 -12.90 28.10 -2.94
N LEU A 93 -11.72 27.49 -3.17
CA LEU A 93 -10.48 27.83 -2.48
C LEU A 93 -9.89 29.17 -2.94
N ALA A 94 -9.98 29.48 -4.23
CA ALA A 94 -9.49 30.72 -4.81
C ALA A 94 -10.31 31.95 -4.37
N GLY A 95 -11.62 31.78 -4.22
CA GLY A 95 -12.54 32.89 -3.97
C GLY A 95 -12.38 34.01 -5.02
N SER A 96 -12.34 35.26 -4.57
CA SER A 96 -12.10 36.44 -5.41
C SER A 96 -10.63 36.86 -5.52
N LYS A 97 -9.69 36.02 -5.04
CA LYS A 97 -8.27 36.41 -4.85
C LYS A 97 -7.37 36.04 -6.01
N VAL A 98 -7.77 35.04 -6.79
CA VAL A 98 -7.02 34.52 -7.93
C VAL A 98 -7.71 34.96 -9.21
N SER A 99 -6.94 35.49 -10.16
CA SER A 99 -7.48 35.81 -11.49
C SER A 99 -7.92 34.54 -12.21
N ASP A 100 -8.98 34.64 -13.01
CA ASP A 100 -9.50 33.51 -13.77
C ASP A 100 -8.43 32.89 -14.69
N ASP A 101 -7.49 33.70 -15.20
CA ASP A 101 -6.37 33.24 -16.02
C ASP A 101 -5.35 32.42 -15.22
N LEU A 102 -5.01 32.84 -14.00
CA LEU A 102 -4.13 32.07 -13.12
C LEU A 102 -4.83 30.79 -12.66
N LEU A 103 -6.13 30.85 -12.37
CA LEU A 103 -6.90 29.67 -12.01
C LEU A 103 -6.96 28.67 -13.17
N LYS A 104 -7.13 29.16 -14.40
CA LYS A 104 -7.09 28.35 -15.62
C LYS A 104 -5.74 27.67 -15.81
N SER A 105 -4.63 28.40 -15.63
CA SER A 105 -3.29 27.82 -15.77
C SER A 105 -2.99 26.76 -14.71
N LEU A 106 -3.34 27.02 -13.45
CA LEU A 106 -3.21 26.07 -12.34
C LEU A 106 -4.05 24.81 -12.59
N TRP A 107 -5.30 24.97 -13.00
CA TRP A 107 -6.18 23.83 -13.27
C TRP A 107 -5.68 22.99 -14.45
N LEU A 108 -5.18 23.61 -15.53
CA LEU A 108 -4.55 22.91 -16.65
C LEU A 108 -3.27 22.16 -16.24
N GLN A 109 -2.49 22.70 -15.30
CA GLN A 109 -1.30 22.03 -14.76
C GLN A 109 -1.65 20.75 -13.99
N GLN A 110 -2.83 20.69 -13.37
CA GLN A 110 -3.32 19.49 -12.69
C GLN A 110 -3.89 18.43 -13.64
N MET A 111 -4.12 18.79 -14.92
CA MET A 111 -4.59 17.83 -15.92
C MET A 111 -3.46 16.92 -16.40
N PRO A 112 -3.72 15.61 -16.59
CA PRO A 112 -2.85 14.69 -17.29
C PRO A 112 -2.48 15.16 -18.70
N SER A 113 -1.30 14.77 -19.20
CA SER A 113 -0.74 15.28 -20.46
C SER A 113 -1.67 15.07 -21.65
N ASN A 114 -2.28 13.89 -21.76
CA ASN A 114 -3.25 13.56 -22.82
C ASN A 114 -4.46 14.49 -22.82
N VAL A 115 -4.99 14.84 -21.64
CA VAL A 115 -6.12 15.77 -21.52
C VAL A 115 -5.67 17.19 -21.88
N ARG A 116 -4.52 17.62 -21.37
CA ARG A 116 -3.97 18.97 -21.62
C ARG A 116 -3.71 19.23 -23.10
N THR A 117 -3.18 18.26 -23.84
CA THR A 117 -2.94 18.38 -25.29
C THR A 117 -4.23 18.64 -26.05
N VAL A 118 -5.31 17.93 -25.73
CA VAL A 118 -6.60 18.13 -26.39
C VAL A 118 -7.19 19.49 -25.99
N LEU A 119 -7.08 19.86 -24.71
CA LEU A 119 -7.58 21.14 -24.20
C LEU A 119 -6.84 22.35 -24.82
N ALA A 120 -5.55 22.20 -25.17
CA ALA A 120 -4.78 23.26 -25.83
C ALA A 120 -5.30 23.59 -27.24
N VAL A 121 -5.93 22.63 -27.93
CA VAL A 121 -6.47 22.81 -29.28
C VAL A 121 -7.89 23.40 -29.26
N SER A 122 -8.61 23.28 -28.14
CA SER A 122 -10.00 23.77 -28.02
C SER A 122 -10.20 25.29 -28.04
N GLY A 123 -9.15 26.09 -28.24
CA GLY A 123 -9.22 27.55 -28.38
C GLY A 123 -9.62 28.30 -27.09
N ASP A 124 -10.12 29.53 -27.24
CA ASP A 124 -10.48 30.43 -26.13
C ASP A 124 -11.86 30.14 -25.51
N GLN A 125 -12.10 28.88 -25.16
CA GLN A 125 -13.30 28.50 -24.41
C GLN A 125 -13.21 28.94 -22.95
N SER A 126 -14.39 29.18 -22.36
CA SER A 126 -14.49 29.46 -20.93
C SER A 126 -13.97 28.29 -20.09
N LEU A 127 -13.41 28.58 -18.92
CA LEU A 127 -12.85 27.55 -18.03
C LEU A 127 -13.87 26.48 -17.63
N ASN A 128 -15.14 26.87 -17.45
CA ASN A 128 -16.23 25.91 -17.20
C ASN A 128 -16.45 24.97 -18.39
N ALA A 129 -16.46 25.48 -19.63
CA ALA A 129 -16.62 24.65 -20.83
C ALA A 129 -15.44 23.68 -21.01
N LEU A 130 -14.21 24.14 -20.76
CA LEU A 130 -13.01 23.31 -20.78
C LEU A 130 -13.09 22.18 -19.75
N SER A 131 -13.64 22.44 -18.56
CA SER A 131 -13.81 21.39 -17.54
C SER A 131 -14.78 20.28 -17.96
N VAL A 132 -15.88 20.65 -18.63
CA VAL A 132 -16.83 19.67 -19.18
C VAL A 132 -16.20 18.87 -20.33
N LEU A 133 -15.38 19.51 -21.15
CA LEU A 133 -14.64 18.83 -22.21
C LEU A 133 -13.61 17.85 -21.63
N ALA A 134 -12.87 18.26 -20.60
CA ALA A 134 -11.91 17.42 -19.89
C ALA A 134 -12.56 16.17 -19.29
N ASP A 135 -13.74 16.30 -18.67
CA ASP A 135 -14.53 15.17 -18.19
C ASP A 135 -14.82 14.17 -19.31
N LYS A 136 -15.27 14.65 -20.47
CA LYS A 136 -15.56 13.78 -21.64
C LYS A 136 -14.30 13.08 -22.16
N ILE A 137 -13.16 13.76 -22.18
CA ILE A 137 -11.89 13.15 -22.60
C ILE A 137 -11.52 12.01 -21.66
N LEU A 138 -11.67 12.20 -20.34
CA LEU A 138 -11.36 11.16 -19.35
C LEU A 138 -12.33 9.98 -19.41
N GLU A 139 -13.59 10.19 -19.81
CA GLU A 139 -14.53 9.09 -20.03
C GLU A 139 -14.16 8.25 -21.26
N ILE A 140 -13.69 8.88 -22.34
CA ILE A 140 -13.30 8.20 -23.59
C ILE A 140 -11.91 7.54 -23.45
N CYS A 141 -11.00 8.24 -22.80
CA CYS A 141 -9.61 7.85 -22.59
C CYS A 141 -9.28 7.93 -21.11
N PRO A 142 -9.77 6.98 -20.28
CA PRO A 142 -9.42 6.94 -18.88
C PRO A 142 -7.90 6.90 -18.77
N THR A 143 -7.36 7.82 -17.98
CA THR A 143 -5.95 7.85 -17.65
C THR A 143 -5.67 6.58 -16.86
N LYS A 144 -5.31 5.51 -17.57
CA LYS A 144 -4.66 4.38 -16.94
C LYS A 144 -3.49 5.00 -16.20
N ASN A 145 -3.50 4.90 -14.88
CA ASN A 145 -2.33 5.15 -14.07
C ASN A 145 -1.26 4.20 -14.60
N VAL A 146 -0.50 4.67 -15.59
CA VAL A 146 0.84 4.18 -15.82
C VAL A 146 1.54 4.66 -14.56
N CYS A 147 1.56 3.77 -13.56
CA CYS A 147 2.53 3.83 -12.50
C CYS A 147 3.82 4.30 -13.13
N GLU A 148 4.37 5.38 -12.59
CA GLU A 148 5.63 5.95 -13.00
C GLU A 148 6.72 4.88 -12.82
N THR A 149 6.84 3.99 -13.80
CA THR A 149 8.11 3.45 -14.19
C THR A 149 8.52 4.38 -15.31
N THR A 150 9.64 5.04 -15.14
CA THR A 150 10.35 5.73 -16.22
C THR A 150 10.69 4.69 -17.30
N SER A 151 9.71 4.31 -18.10
CA SER A 151 9.83 3.40 -19.22
C SER A 151 9.48 4.22 -20.45
N ASN A 152 10.51 4.91 -20.91
CA ASN A 152 10.58 5.49 -22.23
C ASN A 152 10.54 4.33 -23.25
N THR A 153 9.37 3.74 -23.48
CA THR A 153 9.16 2.74 -24.53
C THR A 153 8.43 3.38 -25.69
N PHE A 154 9.21 4.10 -26.50
CA PHE A 154 9.09 3.91 -27.94
C PHE A 154 9.25 2.41 -28.19
N ILE A 155 8.21 1.77 -28.70
CA ILE A 155 8.28 0.39 -29.19
C ILE A 155 9.21 0.42 -30.40
N ASN A 156 10.50 0.23 -30.17
CA ASN A 156 11.47 -0.16 -31.18
C ASN A 156 11.53 -1.70 -31.19
N PRO A 157 11.26 -2.36 -32.32
CA PRO A 157 11.24 -3.82 -32.42
C PRO A 157 12.62 -4.51 -32.34
N GLU A 158 13.68 -3.81 -31.96
CA GLU A 158 15.06 -4.34 -31.91
C GLU A 158 15.75 -4.06 -30.56
N ASN A 159 15.15 -4.48 -29.44
CA ASN A 159 15.81 -4.36 -28.14
C ASN A 159 16.25 -5.74 -27.62
N PRO A 160 17.49 -6.21 -27.92
CA PRO A 160 17.98 -7.55 -27.56
C PRO A 160 18.06 -7.79 -26.05
N VAL A 161 17.92 -6.72 -25.26
CA VAL A 161 17.88 -6.76 -23.79
C VAL A 161 16.58 -7.41 -23.30
N TYR A 162 15.45 -7.23 -24.00
CA TYR A 162 14.17 -7.81 -23.60
C TYR A 162 14.16 -9.34 -23.76
N ASP A 163 14.67 -9.84 -24.90
CA ASP A 163 14.82 -11.28 -25.13
C ASP A 163 15.78 -11.91 -24.12
N THR A 164 16.88 -11.23 -23.82
CA THR A 164 17.83 -11.70 -22.79
C THR A 164 17.18 -11.75 -21.41
N LEU A 165 16.28 -10.80 -21.10
CA LEU A 165 15.51 -10.76 -19.85
C LEU A 165 14.49 -11.90 -19.78
N LEU A 166 13.73 -12.15 -20.84
CA LEU A 166 12.79 -13.27 -20.93
C LEU A 166 13.52 -14.60 -20.73
N GLN A 167 14.68 -14.78 -21.37
CA GLN A 167 15.48 -15.99 -21.25
C GLN A 167 16.04 -16.19 -19.83
N LYS A 168 16.42 -15.10 -19.16
CA LYS A 168 16.83 -15.13 -17.74
C LYS A 168 15.66 -15.46 -16.81
N ILE A 169 14.46 -14.92 -17.07
CA ILE A 169 13.26 -15.21 -16.29
C ILE A 169 12.85 -16.68 -16.44
N GLU A 170 12.94 -17.24 -17.65
CA GLU A 170 12.66 -18.66 -17.89
C GLU A 170 13.67 -19.56 -17.16
N THR A 171 14.95 -19.19 -17.21
CA THR A 171 16.03 -19.92 -16.52
C THR A 171 15.84 -19.90 -15.00
N LEU A 172 15.52 -18.72 -14.44
CA LEU A 172 15.24 -18.57 -13.01
C LEU A 172 13.98 -19.34 -12.60
N SER A 173 12.93 -19.34 -13.43
CA SER A 173 11.71 -20.11 -13.17
C SER A 173 12.00 -21.61 -13.09
N LYS A 174 12.82 -22.14 -14.00
CA LYS A 174 13.27 -23.55 -13.97
C LYS A 174 14.10 -23.86 -12.72
N GLN A 175 14.97 -22.94 -12.28
CA GLN A 175 15.77 -23.11 -11.06
C GLN A 175 14.89 -23.10 -9.80
N VAL A 176 13.91 -22.21 -9.72
CA VAL A 176 12.93 -22.17 -8.61
C VAL A 176 12.10 -23.46 -8.57
N GLU A 177 11.70 -23.98 -9.73
CA GLU A 177 10.93 -25.23 -9.82
C GLU A 177 11.78 -26.47 -9.44
N ALA A 178 13.07 -26.46 -9.73
CA ALA A 178 13.98 -27.53 -9.28
C ALA A 178 14.22 -27.47 -7.76
N LEU A 179 14.38 -26.27 -7.20
CA LEU A 179 14.54 -26.04 -5.76
C LEU A 179 13.25 -26.37 -4.99
N SER A 180 12.08 -26.08 -5.55
CA SER A 180 10.79 -26.44 -4.93
C SER A 180 10.56 -27.95 -4.95
N ARG A 181 10.93 -28.64 -6.04
CA ARG A 181 10.89 -30.12 -6.14
C ARG A 181 11.81 -30.79 -5.14
N GLY A 182 13.03 -30.27 -4.94
CA GLY A 182 14.00 -30.80 -3.95
C GLY A 182 13.57 -30.62 -2.48
N ARG A 183 12.57 -29.78 -2.20
CA ARG A 183 12.02 -29.55 -0.84
C ARG A 183 10.77 -30.37 -0.52
N SER A 184 10.22 -31.10 -1.49
CA SER A 184 8.97 -31.88 -1.33
C SER A 184 9.22 -33.38 -1.10
N GLU A 185 10.47 -33.84 -1.23
CA GLU A 185 10.83 -35.26 -1.17
C GLU A 185 11.26 -35.75 0.23
N TYR A 186 10.62 -35.23 1.29
CA TYR A 186 10.58 -35.90 2.58
C TYR A 186 9.22 -36.59 2.71
N PRO A 187 9.11 -37.92 2.57
CA PRO A 187 7.84 -38.60 2.79
C PRO A 187 7.47 -38.51 4.26
N SER A 188 6.67 -37.51 4.62
CA SER A 188 5.89 -37.52 5.84
C SER A 188 4.83 -38.60 5.69
N ARG A 189 5.17 -39.83 6.07
CA ARG A 189 4.22 -40.94 6.18
C ARG A 189 3.23 -40.62 7.29
N THR A 190 2.10 -40.03 6.92
CA THR A 190 0.86 -40.13 7.68
C THR A 190 0.40 -41.59 7.67
N ARG A 191 0.32 -42.19 8.85
CA ARG A 191 -0.47 -43.42 9.05
C ARG A 191 -1.25 -43.30 10.35
N THR A 192 -2.46 -42.77 10.24
CA THR A 192 -3.50 -42.86 11.28
C THR A 192 -4.33 -44.13 11.08
N ARG A 193 -4.80 -44.70 12.21
CA ARG A 193 -5.56 -45.95 12.45
C ARG A 193 -4.70 -47.24 12.46
N SER A 194 -4.63 -48.00 13.56
CA SER A 194 -5.69 -48.38 14.50
C SER A 194 -5.18 -48.76 15.91
N LYS A 195 -5.98 -48.40 16.93
CA LYS A 195 -6.38 -49.15 18.15
C LYS A 195 -5.54 -50.37 18.62
N SER A 196 -5.22 -50.33 19.91
CA SER A 196 -4.98 -51.40 20.93
C SER A 196 -3.57 -51.34 21.55
N ARG A 197 -3.46 -50.80 22.77
CA ARG A 197 -3.54 -51.46 24.10
C ARG A 197 -2.23 -52.18 24.48
N ASN A 198 -1.54 -51.54 25.42
CA ASN A 198 -0.86 -52.04 26.62
C ASN A 198 -0.19 -53.42 26.67
N HIS A 199 0.90 -53.43 27.46
CA HIS A 199 1.62 -54.56 28.04
C HIS A 199 2.42 -55.41 27.04
N ASP A 200 3.61 -55.90 27.31
CA ASP A 200 4.41 -55.90 28.53
C ASP A 200 5.87 -56.22 28.15
N HIS A 201 6.77 -56.06 29.13
CA HIS A 201 7.93 -56.91 29.40
C HIS A 201 8.19 -58.06 28.39
N SER A 202 9.37 -58.19 27.79
CA SER A 202 10.54 -58.74 28.48
C SER A 202 11.77 -58.74 27.58
N ARG A 203 12.93 -58.67 28.26
CA ARG A 203 14.29 -58.97 27.80
C ARG A 203 14.35 -60.12 26.79
N THR A 204 15.18 -59.98 25.76
CA THR A 204 16.23 -60.97 25.44
C THR A 204 17.21 -60.42 24.41
N SER A 205 18.48 -60.65 24.72
CA SER A 205 19.61 -60.65 23.80
C SER A 205 19.38 -61.67 22.68
N SER A 206 19.63 -61.28 21.43
CA SER A 206 20.11 -62.13 20.31
C SER A 206 20.33 -61.19 19.13
N LEU A 207 21.57 -60.91 18.76
CA LEU A 207 22.34 -61.66 17.76
C LEU A 207 21.85 -61.42 16.32
N ASP A 208 22.84 -61.10 15.50
CA ASP A 208 22.90 -61.14 14.04
C ASP A 208 22.17 -60.04 13.26
N ARG A 209 22.90 -59.08 12.67
CA ARG A 209 23.71 -59.23 11.44
C ARG A 209 22.95 -59.92 10.32
N ASN A 210 22.27 -59.13 9.49
CA ASN A 210 22.58 -59.12 8.06
C ASN A 210 21.77 -58.04 7.36
N LYS A 211 22.46 -56.98 6.92
CA LYS A 211 22.12 -56.39 5.63
C LYS A 211 23.41 -55.96 4.95
N THR A 212 23.97 -56.96 4.29
CA THR A 212 24.80 -56.83 3.09
C THR A 212 24.16 -55.81 2.13
N SER A 213 24.52 -54.55 2.25
CA SER A 213 24.50 -53.63 1.12
C SER A 213 25.91 -53.60 0.57
N LYS A 214 26.12 -54.36 -0.50
CA LYS A 214 27.25 -54.25 -1.42
C LYS A 214 27.34 -52.80 -1.87
N VAL A 215 28.12 -51.99 -1.16
CA VAL A 215 28.59 -50.69 -1.60
C VAL A 215 30.10 -50.83 -1.71
N ALA A 216 30.63 -50.45 -2.88
CA ALA A 216 32.00 -50.64 -3.32
C ALA A 216 33.04 -50.52 -2.18
N ALA A 217 33.88 -51.55 -2.07
CA ALA A 217 34.82 -51.81 -0.98
C ALA A 217 35.97 -50.80 -0.81
N GLY A 218 35.87 -49.59 -1.37
CA GLY A 218 36.93 -48.57 -1.31
C GLY A 218 36.64 -47.37 -0.40
N THR A 219 35.37 -47.03 -0.16
CA THR A 219 35.03 -45.68 0.37
C THR A 219 34.10 -45.66 1.57
N TRP A 220 33.57 -46.79 2.03
CA TRP A 220 32.68 -46.80 3.20
C TRP A 220 33.44 -46.47 4.50
N LYS A 221 33.06 -45.37 5.14
CA LYS A 221 33.52 -44.98 6.49
C LYS A 221 32.48 -45.41 7.54
N CYS A 222 32.91 -46.02 8.65
CA CYS A 222 32.01 -46.38 9.74
C CYS A 222 31.44 -45.12 10.43
N ARG A 223 30.34 -45.27 11.19
CA ARG A 223 29.66 -44.15 11.86
C ARG A 223 30.59 -43.35 12.78
N PHE A 224 31.58 -44.01 13.39
CA PHE A 224 32.58 -43.34 14.22
C PHE A 224 33.53 -42.44 13.41
N HIS A 225 33.98 -42.86 12.22
CA HIS A 225 34.81 -42.01 11.35
C HIS A 225 34.01 -40.90 10.65
N PHE A 226 32.69 -41.07 10.48
CA PHE A 226 31.81 -39.98 10.06
C PHE A 226 31.66 -38.91 11.14
N LYS A 227 31.57 -39.31 12.41
CA LYS A 227 31.30 -38.38 13.52
C LYS A 227 32.56 -37.73 14.11
N PHE A 228 33.67 -38.46 14.17
CA PHE A 228 34.89 -38.03 14.87
C PHE A 228 36.11 -37.82 13.94
N GLY A 229 35.94 -37.99 12.62
CA GLY A 229 37.02 -37.83 11.66
C GLY A 229 38.08 -38.92 11.76
N LYS A 230 39.37 -38.57 11.61
CA LYS A 230 40.49 -39.51 11.37
C LYS A 230 40.94 -40.32 12.59
N ASN A 231 40.51 -39.99 13.81
CA ASN A 231 40.92 -40.68 15.05
C ASN A 231 39.72 -40.93 15.99
N PRO A 232 38.81 -41.88 15.68
CA PRO A 232 37.76 -42.27 16.60
C PRO A 232 38.28 -43.24 17.68
N PHE A 233 37.62 -43.24 18.84
CA PHE A 233 37.90 -44.19 19.93
C PHE A 233 37.63 -45.66 19.56
N ARG A 234 36.82 -45.91 18.52
CA ARG A 234 36.50 -47.26 18.04
C ARG A 234 36.27 -47.26 16.54
N CYS A 235 36.71 -48.31 15.86
CA CYS A 235 36.46 -48.55 14.44
C CYS A 235 35.75 -49.90 14.24
N GLU A 236 34.77 -49.93 13.32
CA GLU A 236 34.01 -51.12 12.97
C GLU A 236 34.26 -51.49 11.50
N SER A 237 34.45 -52.78 11.23
CA SER A 237 34.65 -53.28 9.86
C SER A 237 33.32 -53.59 9.17
N PRO A 238 33.24 -53.42 7.83
CA PRO A 238 34.29 -52.91 6.96
C PRO A 238 34.31 -51.37 6.93
N CYS A 239 35.48 -50.78 7.17
CA CYS A 239 35.70 -49.34 7.10
C CYS A 239 37.03 -49.03 6.38
N SER A 240 36.99 -48.14 5.39
CA SER A 240 38.16 -47.77 4.58
C SER A 240 39.34 -47.21 5.38
N TYR A 241 39.08 -46.48 6.47
CA TYR A 241 40.14 -45.96 7.35
C TYR A 241 40.87 -47.05 8.14
N ARG A 242 40.27 -48.23 8.34
CA ARG A 242 40.95 -49.35 9.00
C ARG A 242 41.97 -50.01 8.05
N ASN A 243 41.64 -50.12 6.77
CA ASN A 243 42.55 -50.69 5.77
C ASN A 243 43.76 -49.77 5.51
N GLN A 244 43.55 -48.45 5.45
CA GLN A 244 44.65 -47.47 5.27
C GLN A 244 45.67 -47.46 6.42
N LYS A 245 45.25 -47.73 7.67
CA LYS A 245 46.17 -47.85 8.82
C LYS A 245 47.00 -49.14 8.80
N ASN A 246 46.51 -50.19 8.15
CA ASN A 246 47.22 -51.46 8.04
C ASN A 246 48.20 -51.45 6.85
N GLU A 247 47.85 -50.81 5.74
CA GLU A 247 48.75 -50.65 4.58
C GLU A 247 49.98 -49.79 4.93
N ASN A 248 49.80 -48.68 5.65
CA ASN A 248 50.89 -47.79 6.08
C ASN A 248 51.77 -48.34 7.22
N LYS A 249 51.59 -49.60 7.62
CA LYS A 249 52.41 -50.28 8.64
C LYS A 249 53.25 -51.44 8.07
N SER A 250 53.23 -51.60 6.75
CA SER A 250 53.90 -52.68 6.01
C SER A 250 55.10 -52.21 5.16
N GLU A 251 55.43 -50.92 5.20
CA GLU A 251 56.65 -50.34 4.62
C GLU A 251 57.43 -49.62 5.73
N ASN A 252 58.04 -50.40 6.62
CA ASN A 252 59.27 -50.11 7.37
C ASN A 252 59.70 -51.35 8.15
#